data_AF-A0A914MNG1-F1
#
_entry.id   AF-A0A914MNG1-F1
#
_cell.length_a   1.000
_cell.length_b   1.000
_cell.length_c   1.000
_cell.angle_alpha   90.00
_cell.angle_beta   90.00
_cell.angle_gamma   90.00
#
_symmetry.space_group_name_H-M   'P 1'
#
loop_
_entity.id
_entity.type
_entity.pdbx_description
1 polymer ?
#
loop_
_entity_poly.entity_id
_entity_poly.type
_entity_poly.pdbx_seq_one_letter_code
_entity_poly.pdbx_strand_id
1 'polypeptide(L)'
;MSTTTLIDEEQQQRQQVRSALLRHWTWLDRARLHTFHFWLFVYSLAQIFLFHYLCHRVWSFVYVFFCAIFPALVLASIVLIRYGRLEFSRKRLRWFSLISSVSFPVFLWLIHLPLISEFRVKQERIAELASLSSSLAICTLYQFFVLPRHRRLFTFLSLGFIICNTLIIGIFLYIYNDQLAFSESPILAVIPLFIYQLIVLIVGIICDSNSASSRQAIAQKLTEAIQRRDELEQLKNRQVDEWMDQLLLSVIPPYLTDKVSKSIFATSSAADFSKQGTTQMKLFHELHVQVKENIFKRINDMK
;
A
#
# COMPACT_ATOMS: atom_id res chain seq x y z
N MET A 1 -4.81 -39.24 17.51
CA MET A 1 -4.71 -37.99 16.73
C MET A 1 -3.57 -38.18 15.75
N SER A 2 -3.87 -38.29 14.46
CA SER A 2 -2.97 -38.82 13.44
C SER A 2 -2.01 -37.72 12.96
N THR A 3 -0.74 -38.04 12.71
CA THR A 3 0.25 -37.08 12.19
C THR A 3 -0.19 -36.38 10.89
N THR A 4 -1.08 -36.99 10.11
CA THR A 4 -1.71 -36.40 8.93
C THR A 4 -2.66 -35.24 9.23
N THR A 5 -3.43 -35.27 10.33
CA THR A 5 -4.39 -34.21 10.65
C THR A 5 -3.70 -32.92 11.11
N LEU A 6 -2.55 -33.06 11.80
CA LEU A 6 -1.74 -31.90 12.22
C LEU A 6 -1.07 -31.19 11.03
N ILE A 7 -0.66 -31.95 10.00
CA ILE A 7 -0.07 -31.39 8.78
C ILE A 7 -1.13 -30.61 7.98
N ASP A 8 -2.36 -31.12 7.90
CA ASP A 8 -3.46 -30.45 7.20
C ASP A 8 -3.89 -29.15 7.91
N GLU A 9 -3.93 -29.14 9.25
CA GLU A 9 -4.23 -27.94 10.04
C GLU A 9 -3.16 -26.84 9.87
N GLU A 10 -1.87 -27.20 9.92
CA GLU A 10 -0.77 -26.26 9.65
C GLU A 10 -0.85 -25.68 8.23
N GLN A 11 -1.16 -26.51 7.24
CA GLN A 11 -1.29 -26.06 5.86
C GLN A 11 -2.47 -25.11 5.69
N GLN A 12 -3.59 -25.38 6.35
CA GLN A 12 -4.79 -24.55 6.31
C GLN A 12 -4.53 -23.19 6.99
N GLN A 13 -3.87 -23.16 8.15
CA GLN A 13 -3.44 -21.93 8.80
C GLN A 13 -2.49 -21.10 7.91
N ARG A 14 -1.47 -21.73 7.32
CA ARG A 14 -0.54 -21.05 6.40
C ARG A 14 -1.27 -20.44 5.20
N GLN A 15 -2.28 -21.13 4.66
CA GLN A 15 -3.09 -20.61 3.57
C GLN A 15 -3.96 -19.42 4.00
N GLN A 16 -4.55 -19.47 5.19
CA GLN A 16 -5.32 -18.36 5.74
C GLN A 16 -4.44 -17.12 5.96
N VAL A 17 -3.30 -17.27 6.62
CA VAL A 17 -2.31 -16.18 6.82
C VAL A 17 -1.86 -15.60 5.48
N ARG A 18 -1.53 -16.46 4.51
CA ARG A 18 -1.13 -16.02 3.17
C ARG A 18 -2.26 -15.26 2.47
N SER A 19 -3.50 -15.70 2.58
CA SER A 19 -4.65 -15.05 1.95
C SER A 19 -4.92 -13.67 2.57
N ALA A 20 -4.86 -13.55 3.91
CA ALA A 20 -5.03 -12.31 4.64
C ALA A 20 -3.92 -11.30 4.31
N LEU A 21 -2.66 -11.74 4.32
CA LEU A 21 -1.52 -10.95 3.89
C LEU A 21 -1.69 -10.47 2.46
N LEU A 22 -2.02 -11.37 1.52
CA LEU A 22 -2.19 -11.00 0.11
C LEU A 22 -3.28 -9.94 -0.06
N ARG A 23 -4.41 -10.07 0.65
CA ARG A 23 -5.48 -9.07 0.62
C ARG A 23 -4.99 -7.72 1.15
N HIS A 24 -4.37 -7.69 2.34
CA HIS A 24 -3.82 -6.48 2.92
C HIS A 24 -2.82 -5.78 1.97
N TRP A 25 -1.86 -6.53 1.42
CA TRP A 25 -0.86 -5.99 0.49
C TRP A 25 -1.49 -5.45 -0.80
N THR A 26 -2.51 -6.12 -1.35
CA THR A 26 -3.18 -5.61 -2.56
C THR A 26 -3.93 -4.30 -2.33
N TRP A 27 -4.53 -4.12 -1.15
CA TRP A 27 -5.17 -2.86 -0.79
C TRP A 27 -4.15 -1.74 -0.61
N LEU A 28 -3.04 -2.04 0.07
CA LEU A 28 -1.95 -1.09 0.27
C LEU A 28 -1.30 -0.67 -1.06
N ASP A 29 -0.98 -1.64 -1.93
CA ASP A 29 -0.39 -1.37 -3.24
C ASP A 29 -1.35 -0.54 -4.12
N ARG A 30 -2.67 -0.78 -4.04
CA ARG A 30 -3.69 0.02 -4.76
C ARG A 30 -3.74 1.47 -4.26
N ALA A 31 -3.76 1.67 -2.93
CA ALA A 31 -3.78 2.99 -2.33
C ALA A 31 -2.52 3.78 -2.70
N ARG A 32 -1.34 3.15 -2.60
CA ARG A 32 -0.07 3.74 -3.03
C ARG A 32 -0.09 4.14 -4.49
N LEU A 33 -0.51 3.22 -5.37
CA LEU A 33 -0.54 3.49 -6.81
C LEU A 33 -1.43 4.68 -7.12
N HIS A 34 -2.60 4.77 -6.48
CA HIS A 34 -3.52 5.89 -6.63
C HIS A 34 -2.88 7.22 -6.19
N THR A 35 -2.24 7.26 -5.02
CA THR A 35 -1.52 8.45 -4.53
C THR A 35 -0.42 8.90 -5.50
N PHE A 36 0.36 7.96 -6.03
CA PHE A 36 1.43 8.27 -6.98
C PHE A 36 0.91 8.74 -8.34
N HIS A 37 -0.20 8.19 -8.83
CA HIS A 37 -0.81 8.68 -10.07
C HIS A 37 -1.43 10.07 -9.88
N PHE A 38 -2.05 10.33 -8.73
CA PHE A 38 -2.52 11.68 -8.41
C PHE A 38 -1.36 12.68 -8.34
N TRP A 39 -0.27 12.32 -7.68
CA TRP A 39 0.94 13.15 -7.64
C TRP A 39 1.51 13.39 -9.05
N LEU A 40 1.60 12.35 -9.90
CA LEU A 40 2.03 12.49 -11.29
C LEU A 40 1.12 13.41 -12.10
N PHE A 41 -0.19 13.33 -11.88
CA PHE A 41 -1.15 14.20 -12.56
C PHE A 41 -0.92 15.67 -12.19
N VAL A 42 -0.79 15.96 -10.90
CA VAL A 42 -0.49 17.32 -10.43
C VAL A 42 0.88 17.79 -10.93
N TYR A 43 1.90 16.93 -10.85
CA TYR A 43 3.26 17.23 -11.31
C TYR A 43 3.30 17.51 -12.81
N SER A 44 2.61 16.71 -13.63
CA SER A 44 2.57 16.90 -15.08
C SER A 44 1.85 18.20 -15.48
N LEU A 45 0.72 18.52 -14.84
CA LEU A 45 0.06 19.82 -15.04
C LEU A 45 0.95 20.98 -14.61
N ALA A 46 1.61 20.88 -13.46
CA ALA A 46 2.53 21.90 -12.98
C ALA A 46 3.71 22.11 -13.92
N GLN A 47 4.30 21.03 -14.45
CA GLN A 47 5.38 21.13 -15.43
C GLN A 47 4.92 21.77 -16.73
N ILE A 48 3.77 21.36 -17.28
CA ILE A 48 3.21 21.97 -18.49
C ILE A 48 2.96 23.47 -18.26
N PHE A 49 2.40 23.84 -17.10
CA PHE A 49 2.16 25.24 -16.74
C PHE A 49 3.46 26.04 -16.55
N LEU A 50 4.47 25.46 -15.91
CA LEU A 50 5.74 26.13 -15.66
C LEU A 50 6.50 26.35 -16.97
N PHE A 51 6.52 25.36 -17.87
CA PHE A 51 7.09 25.51 -19.20
C PHE A 51 6.26 26.44 -20.09
N HIS A 52 4.93 26.45 -19.94
CA HIS A 52 4.07 27.44 -20.59
C HIS A 52 4.49 28.85 -20.21
N TYR A 53 4.59 29.09 -18.90
CA TYR A 53 4.82 30.41 -18.34
C TYR A 53 6.24 30.92 -18.64
N LEU A 54 7.25 30.05 -18.52
CA LEU A 54 8.65 30.44 -18.68
C LEU A 54 9.12 30.45 -20.13
N CYS A 55 8.57 29.59 -21.00
CA CYS A 55 9.05 29.40 -22.37
C CYS A 55 7.97 29.76 -23.39
N HIS A 56 7.64 31.06 -23.46
CA HIS A 56 6.64 31.61 -24.40
C HIS A 56 6.99 31.38 -25.89
N ARG A 57 8.26 31.10 -26.22
CA ARG A 57 8.72 30.97 -27.62
C ARG A 57 8.35 29.65 -28.30
N VAL A 58 8.11 28.59 -27.54
CA VAL A 58 8.00 27.23 -28.08
C VAL A 58 6.54 26.80 -28.37
N TRP A 59 5.66 27.78 -28.50
CA TRP A 59 4.21 27.58 -28.49
C TRP A 59 3.70 27.11 -29.85
N SER A 60 3.55 25.80 -30.01
CA SER A 60 2.70 25.18 -31.02
C SER A 60 1.52 24.48 -30.35
N PHE A 61 0.31 24.63 -30.88
CA PHE A 61 -0.86 23.86 -30.46
C PHE A 61 -0.59 22.35 -30.48
N VAL A 62 0.28 21.91 -31.40
CA VAL A 62 0.73 20.52 -31.52
C VAL A 62 1.51 20.08 -30.27
N TYR A 63 2.41 20.93 -29.76
CA TYR A 63 3.21 20.63 -28.56
C TYR A 63 2.34 20.48 -27.31
N VAL A 64 1.43 21.43 -27.08
CA VAL A 64 0.50 21.37 -25.94
C VAL A 64 -0.38 20.11 -26.01
N PHE A 65 -0.85 19.75 -27.21
CA PHE A 65 -1.62 18.54 -27.42
C PHE A 65 -0.82 17.29 -27.03
N PHE A 66 0.43 17.16 -27.50
CA PHE A 66 1.29 16.03 -27.14
C PHE A 66 1.59 15.96 -25.64
N CYS A 67 1.86 17.11 -25.00
CA CYS A 67 2.07 17.16 -23.55
C CYS A 67 0.80 16.79 -22.76
N ALA A 68 -0.40 17.14 -23.25
CA ALA A 68 -1.67 16.83 -22.60
C ALA A 68 -2.06 15.34 -22.65
N ILE A 69 -1.49 14.56 -23.58
CA ILE A 69 -1.74 13.11 -23.67
C ILE A 69 -1.34 12.40 -22.37
N PHE A 70 -0.19 12.76 -21.77
CA PHE A 70 0.28 12.08 -20.56
C PHE A 70 -0.63 12.32 -19.34
N PRO A 71 -1.00 13.56 -18.96
CA PRO A 71 -2.00 13.81 -17.92
C PRO A 71 -3.33 13.11 -18.19
N ALA A 72 -3.78 13.04 -19.45
CA ALA A 72 -5.01 12.34 -19.82
C ALA A 72 -4.90 10.81 -19.59
N LEU A 73 -3.77 10.21 -19.95
CA LEU A 73 -3.48 8.79 -19.66
C LEU A 73 -3.43 8.51 -18.16
N VAL A 74 -2.80 9.40 -17.38
CA VAL A 74 -2.76 9.30 -15.92
C VAL A 74 -4.17 9.42 -15.34
N LEU A 75 -5.00 10.36 -15.82
CA LEU A 75 -6.38 10.52 -15.37
C LEU A 75 -7.22 9.26 -15.67
N ALA A 76 -7.11 8.72 -16.89
CA ALA A 76 -7.78 7.48 -17.27
C ALA A 76 -7.35 6.32 -16.35
N SER A 77 -6.06 6.22 -16.04
CA SER A 77 -5.53 5.19 -15.14
C SER A 77 -6.07 5.33 -13.71
N ILE A 78 -6.23 6.55 -13.18
CA ILE A 78 -6.82 6.81 -11.85
C ILE A 78 -8.26 6.29 -11.80
N VAL A 79 -9.07 6.62 -12.83
CA VAL A 79 -10.46 6.15 -12.95
C VAL A 79 -10.50 4.62 -13.01
N LEU A 80 -9.64 4.00 -13.83
CA LEU A 80 -9.56 2.54 -13.97
C LEU A 80 -9.11 1.85 -12.68
N ILE A 81 -8.20 2.45 -11.90
CA ILE A 81 -7.76 1.94 -10.60
C ILE A 81 -8.88 2.04 -9.57
N ARG A 82 -9.73 3.09 -9.61
CA ARG A 82 -10.82 3.30 -8.65
C ARG A 82 -12.03 2.40 -8.91
N TYR A 83 -12.42 2.23 -10.18
CA TYR A 83 -13.61 1.45 -10.55
C TYR A 83 -13.34 0.01 -11.00
N GLY A 84 -12.07 -0.40 -11.10
CA GLY A 84 -11.71 -1.77 -11.49
C GLY A 84 -12.13 -2.85 -10.47
N ARG A 85 -12.76 -3.94 -10.95
CA ARG A 85 -13.07 -5.14 -10.14
C ARG A 85 -11.80 -5.77 -9.53
N LEU A 86 -11.90 -6.22 -8.27
CA LEU A 86 -10.80 -6.75 -7.44
C LEU A 86 -10.13 -8.01 -8.01
N GLU A 87 -10.84 -8.87 -8.73
CA GLU A 87 -10.30 -10.17 -9.19
C GLU A 87 -9.24 -10.04 -10.29
N PHE A 88 -9.36 -9.04 -11.17
CA PHE A 88 -8.36 -8.73 -12.20
C PHE A 88 -7.27 -7.73 -11.73
N SER A 89 -7.33 -7.32 -10.46
CA SER A 89 -6.54 -6.20 -9.92
C SER A 89 -5.03 -6.42 -10.03
N ARG A 90 -4.50 -7.59 -9.67
CA ARG A 90 -3.04 -7.79 -9.54
C ARG A 90 -2.28 -7.65 -10.85
N LYS A 91 -2.72 -8.34 -11.92
CA LYS A 91 -2.07 -8.21 -13.23
C LYS A 91 -2.19 -6.78 -13.75
N ARG A 92 -3.37 -6.18 -13.59
CA ARG A 92 -3.68 -4.82 -14.06
C ARG A 92 -2.86 -3.74 -13.34
N LEU A 93 -2.70 -3.83 -12.02
CA LEU A 93 -1.87 -2.92 -11.23
C LEU A 93 -0.42 -2.90 -11.73
N ARG A 94 0.12 -4.08 -12.04
CA ARG A 94 1.48 -4.21 -12.59
C ARG A 94 1.61 -3.53 -13.95
N TRP A 95 0.63 -3.72 -14.83
CA TRP A 95 0.63 -3.07 -16.13
C TRP A 95 0.52 -1.55 -16.00
N PHE A 96 -0.39 -1.02 -15.17
CA PHE A 96 -0.49 0.43 -14.95
C PHE A 96 0.80 1.02 -14.39
N SER A 97 1.43 0.34 -13.44
CA SER A 97 2.72 0.75 -12.93
C SER A 97 3.82 0.74 -13.99
N LEU A 98 3.90 -0.31 -14.80
CA LEU A 98 4.93 -0.43 -15.84
C LEU A 98 4.74 0.63 -16.93
N ILE A 99 3.49 0.83 -17.36
CA ILE A 99 3.12 1.89 -18.31
C ILE A 99 3.48 3.26 -17.73
N SER A 100 3.14 3.54 -16.47
CA SER A 100 3.48 4.81 -15.81
C SER A 100 5.01 5.02 -15.71
N SER A 101 5.75 3.98 -15.31
CA SER A 101 7.21 4.04 -15.18
C SER A 101 7.96 4.27 -16.50
N VAL A 102 7.37 3.91 -17.65
CA VAL A 102 7.92 4.14 -18.98
C VAL A 102 7.43 5.46 -19.58
N SER A 103 6.14 5.77 -19.43
CA SER A 103 5.53 6.97 -20.01
C SER A 103 5.98 8.26 -19.31
N PHE A 104 6.27 8.22 -18.00
CA PHE A 104 6.74 9.39 -17.27
C PHE A 104 8.10 9.95 -17.75
N PRO A 105 9.17 9.14 -17.90
CA PRO A 105 10.42 9.66 -18.47
C PRO A 105 10.28 10.13 -19.91
N VAL A 106 9.42 9.48 -20.72
CA VAL A 106 9.12 9.94 -22.09
C VAL A 106 8.45 11.31 -22.07
N PHE A 107 7.48 11.53 -21.18
CA PHE A 107 6.83 12.83 -20.99
C PHE A 107 7.82 13.92 -20.60
N LEU A 108 8.74 13.64 -19.67
CA LEU A 108 9.80 14.58 -19.30
C LEU A 108 10.68 14.92 -20.50
N TRP A 109 11.11 13.92 -21.25
CA TRP A 109 11.87 14.16 -22.49
C TRP A 109 11.08 15.02 -23.48
N LEU A 110 9.80 14.74 -23.71
CA LEU A 110 8.97 15.52 -24.61
C LEU A 110 8.84 16.99 -24.17
N ILE A 111 8.73 17.26 -22.87
CA ILE A 111 8.64 18.64 -22.36
C ILE A 111 9.94 19.41 -22.56
N HIS A 112 11.06 18.75 -22.32
CA HIS A 112 12.38 19.40 -22.36
C HIS A 112 12.98 19.41 -23.78
N LEU A 113 12.49 18.60 -24.71
CA LEU A 113 13.02 18.47 -26.08
C LEU A 113 12.98 19.79 -26.88
N PRO A 114 11.90 20.57 -26.86
CA PRO A 114 11.88 21.82 -27.59
C PRO A 114 12.86 22.85 -27.03
N LEU A 115 13.02 22.88 -25.70
CA LEU A 115 14.10 23.59 -25.02
C LEU A 115 15.43 23.20 -25.68
N ILE A 116 15.76 21.91 -25.63
CA ILE A 116 17.01 21.38 -26.14
C ILE A 116 17.23 21.72 -27.64
N SER A 117 16.16 21.78 -28.44
CA SER A 117 16.23 21.97 -29.91
C SER A 117 16.26 23.43 -30.41
N GLU A 118 15.57 24.38 -29.76
CA GLU A 118 15.44 25.77 -30.25
C GLU A 118 16.56 26.72 -29.79
N PHE A 119 17.49 26.27 -28.94
CA PHE A 119 18.53 27.14 -28.39
C PHE A 119 19.65 27.49 -29.36
N ARG A 120 19.52 28.67 -29.99
CA ARG A 120 20.67 29.43 -30.51
C ARG A 120 21.54 29.93 -29.34
N VAL A 121 22.63 29.20 -29.11
CA VAL A 121 23.97 29.62 -28.62
C VAL A 121 24.01 30.85 -27.69
N LYS A 122 23.99 30.63 -26.36
CA LYS A 122 24.86 31.25 -25.32
C LYS A 122 24.46 30.79 -23.91
N GLN A 123 25.44 30.69 -23.00
CA GLN A 123 25.48 30.47 -21.52
C GLN A 123 24.35 29.75 -20.73
N GLU A 124 23.08 29.78 -21.17
CA GLU A 124 21.89 29.24 -20.48
C GLU A 124 21.79 27.70 -20.53
N ARG A 125 22.63 27.02 -21.34
CA ARG A 125 22.66 25.55 -21.50
C ARG A 125 22.83 24.77 -20.18
N ILE A 126 23.56 25.30 -19.19
CA ILE A 126 23.87 24.55 -17.95
C ILE A 126 22.64 24.45 -17.04
N ALA A 127 21.88 25.55 -16.89
CA ALA A 127 20.71 25.59 -16.02
C ALA A 127 19.59 24.68 -16.55
N GLU A 128 19.43 24.64 -17.86
CA GLU A 128 18.41 23.83 -18.52
C GLU A 128 18.77 22.34 -18.55
N LEU A 129 20.04 22.01 -18.81
CA LEU A 129 20.52 20.64 -18.69
C LEU A 129 20.44 20.14 -17.23
N ALA A 130 20.61 21.03 -16.26
CA ALA A 130 20.37 20.74 -14.85
C ALA A 130 18.87 20.53 -14.52
N SER A 131 17.98 21.27 -15.18
CA SER A 131 16.51 21.07 -15.06
C SER A 131 16.07 19.72 -15.65
N LEU A 132 16.60 19.34 -16.81
CA LEU A 132 16.37 18.01 -17.39
C LEU A 132 16.94 16.91 -16.49
N SER A 133 18.17 17.07 -15.99
CA SER A 133 18.83 16.04 -15.19
C SER A 133 18.14 15.80 -13.84
N SER A 134 17.69 16.86 -13.18
CA SER A 134 16.88 16.77 -11.96
C SER A 134 15.52 16.13 -12.22
N SER A 135 14.87 16.46 -13.35
CA SER A 135 13.62 15.82 -13.76
C SER A 135 13.80 14.31 -14.00
N LEU A 136 14.87 13.91 -14.70
CA LEU A 136 15.20 12.51 -14.95
C LEU A 136 15.56 11.76 -13.65
N ALA A 137 16.20 12.42 -12.68
CA ALA A 137 16.46 11.84 -11.37
C ALA A 137 15.19 11.64 -10.53
N ILE A 138 14.22 12.56 -10.62
CA ILE A 138 12.90 12.34 -10.00
C ILE A 138 12.22 11.12 -10.63
N CYS A 139 12.39 10.90 -11.93
CA CYS A 139 11.88 9.72 -12.60
C CYS A 139 12.54 8.42 -12.12
N THR A 140 13.85 8.40 -11.88
CA THR A 140 14.52 7.19 -11.34
C THR A 140 14.01 6.89 -9.94
N LEU A 141 13.83 7.90 -9.07
CA LEU A 141 13.20 7.71 -7.75
C LEU A 141 11.77 7.18 -7.86
N TYR A 142 10.97 7.74 -8.77
CA TYR A 142 9.59 7.32 -8.98
C TYR A 142 9.50 5.82 -9.23
N GLN A 143 10.38 5.25 -10.07
CA GLN A 143 10.37 3.82 -10.41
C GLN A 143 10.51 2.89 -9.18
N PHE A 144 11.18 3.32 -8.10
CA PHE A 144 11.27 2.56 -6.85
C PHE A 144 9.99 2.61 -6.01
N PHE A 145 9.18 3.65 -6.15
CA PHE A 145 8.01 3.86 -5.31
C PHE A 145 6.72 3.21 -5.81
N VAL A 146 6.60 2.99 -7.14
CA VAL A 146 5.34 2.56 -7.78
C VAL A 146 4.97 1.12 -7.46
N LEU A 147 5.91 0.16 -7.53
CA LEU A 147 5.61 -1.24 -7.21
C LEU A 147 6.77 -1.98 -6.47
N PRO A 148 6.76 -1.98 -5.13
CA PRO A 148 7.80 -2.61 -4.30
C PRO A 148 7.80 -4.15 -4.31
N ARG A 149 6.98 -4.81 -5.13
CA ARG A 149 6.93 -6.30 -5.20
C ARG A 149 7.77 -6.87 -6.35
N HIS A 150 8.02 -6.07 -7.39
CA HIS A 150 8.79 -6.47 -8.58
C HIS A 150 10.13 -5.73 -8.65
N ARG A 151 10.81 -5.63 -7.50
CA ARG A 151 11.99 -4.79 -7.25
C ARG A 151 13.08 -4.96 -8.31
N ARG A 152 13.45 -6.21 -8.61
CA ARG A 152 14.46 -6.53 -9.63
C ARG A 152 14.11 -5.94 -11.00
N LEU A 153 12.84 -6.03 -11.41
CA LEU A 153 12.40 -5.50 -12.70
C LEU A 153 12.56 -3.97 -12.74
N PHE A 154 12.18 -3.26 -11.67
CA PHE A 154 12.31 -1.81 -11.61
C PHE A 154 13.77 -1.36 -11.46
N THR A 155 14.63 -2.13 -10.80
CA THR A 155 16.08 -1.85 -10.76
C THR A 155 16.72 -2.01 -12.15
N PHE A 156 16.40 -3.09 -12.88
CA PHE A 156 16.88 -3.26 -14.26
C PHE A 156 16.33 -2.19 -15.19
N LEU A 157 15.05 -1.84 -15.05
CA LEU A 157 14.42 -0.76 -15.80
C LEU A 157 15.13 0.58 -15.52
N SER A 158 15.38 0.91 -14.26
CA SER A 158 16.06 2.14 -13.87
C SER A 158 17.51 2.18 -14.37
N LEU A 159 18.24 1.08 -14.29
CA LEU A 159 19.60 0.99 -14.83
C LEU A 159 19.60 1.19 -16.35
N GLY A 160 18.66 0.55 -17.05
CA GLY A 160 18.46 0.73 -18.48
C GLY A 160 18.15 2.19 -18.83
N PHE A 161 17.27 2.84 -18.08
CA PHE A 161 16.96 4.26 -18.28
C PHE A 161 18.17 5.17 -18.03
N ILE A 162 18.98 4.91 -17.01
CA ILE A 162 20.19 5.70 -16.74
C ILE A 162 21.16 5.61 -17.93
N ILE A 163 21.40 4.39 -18.43
CA ILE A 163 22.25 4.18 -19.61
C ILE A 163 21.66 4.90 -20.83
N CYS A 164 20.37 4.72 -21.12
CA CYS A 164 19.72 5.37 -22.25
C CYS A 164 19.76 6.90 -22.15
N ASN A 165 19.43 7.47 -20.99
CA ASN A 165 19.46 8.93 -20.77
C ASN A 165 20.86 9.49 -20.96
N THR A 166 21.89 8.80 -20.43
CA THR A 166 23.28 9.22 -20.54
C THR A 166 23.77 9.16 -21.99
N LEU A 167 23.40 8.11 -22.73
CA LEU A 167 23.72 7.97 -24.15
C LEU A 167 23.00 9.02 -25.01
N ILE A 168 21.71 9.27 -24.80
CA ILE A 168 20.95 10.26 -25.57
C ILE A 168 21.52 11.66 -25.36
N ILE A 169 21.80 12.04 -24.10
CA ILE A 169 22.42 13.35 -23.80
C ILE A 169 23.83 13.43 -24.39
N GLY A 170 24.62 12.36 -24.31
CA GLY A 170 25.95 12.30 -24.89
C GLY A 170 25.95 12.46 -26.42
N ILE A 171 25.06 11.75 -27.12
CA ILE A 171 24.88 11.87 -28.57
C ILE A 171 24.42 13.28 -28.94
N PHE A 172 23.47 13.84 -28.18
CA PHE A 172 23.00 15.19 -28.41
C PHE A 172 24.14 16.21 -28.26
N LEU A 173 24.91 16.15 -27.18
CA LEU A 173 26.05 17.04 -26.96
C LEU A 173 27.14 16.87 -28.04
N TYR A 174 27.34 15.65 -28.56
CA TYR A 174 28.28 15.37 -29.64
C TYR A 174 27.86 16.00 -30.97
N ILE A 175 26.57 15.88 -31.35
CA ILE A 175 26.05 16.43 -32.61
C ILE A 175 26.11 17.96 -32.60
N TYR A 176 25.84 18.59 -31.45
CA TYR A 176 25.83 20.05 -31.31
C TYR A 176 27.17 20.61 -30.78
N ASN A 177 28.25 19.83 -30.90
CA ASN A 177 29.56 20.18 -30.37
C ASN A 177 30.12 21.45 -31.02
N ASP A 178 29.96 21.60 -32.34
CA ASP A 178 30.44 22.76 -33.11
C ASP A 178 29.74 24.08 -32.74
N GLN A 179 28.62 24.00 -32.01
CA GLN A 179 27.84 25.15 -31.55
C GLN A 179 27.98 25.41 -30.04
N LEU A 180 28.82 24.66 -29.33
CA LEU A 180 29.11 24.89 -27.91
C LEU A 180 30.10 26.06 -27.78
N ALA A 181 29.78 27.01 -26.89
CA ALA A 181 30.68 28.11 -26.55
C ALA A 181 31.87 27.68 -25.67
N PHE A 182 31.87 26.43 -25.18
CA PHE A 182 32.91 25.88 -24.32
C PHE A 182 33.84 24.97 -25.10
N SER A 183 35.15 25.17 -24.97
CA SER A 183 36.22 24.31 -25.50
C SER A 183 36.36 22.99 -24.73
N GLU A 184 35.47 22.70 -23.77
CA GLU A 184 35.54 21.49 -22.96
C GLU A 184 34.84 20.32 -23.65
N SER A 185 35.47 19.16 -23.59
CA SER A 185 34.94 17.94 -24.22
C SER A 185 33.53 17.60 -23.71
N PRO A 186 32.58 17.18 -24.57
CA PRO A 186 31.21 16.82 -24.18
C PRO A 186 31.15 15.72 -23.11
N ILE A 187 32.21 14.92 -23.01
CA ILE A 187 32.40 13.87 -22.02
C ILE A 187 32.38 14.43 -20.58
N LEU A 188 32.96 15.62 -20.35
CA LEU A 188 33.08 16.21 -19.03
C LEU A 188 31.71 16.64 -18.45
N ALA A 189 30.73 16.94 -19.30
CA ALA A 189 29.35 17.24 -18.89
C ALA A 189 28.52 15.98 -18.61
N VAL A 190 28.82 14.86 -19.30
CA VAL A 190 28.06 13.60 -19.19
C VAL A 190 28.43 12.82 -17.92
N ILE A 191 29.70 12.86 -17.50
CA ILE A 191 30.17 12.18 -16.28
C ILE A 191 29.40 12.58 -15.01
N PRO A 192 29.27 13.88 -14.66
CA PRO A 192 28.55 14.29 -13.46
C PRO A 192 27.06 13.95 -13.52
N LEU A 193 26.45 13.97 -14.71
CA LEU A 193 25.06 13.54 -14.92
C LEU A 193 24.88 12.05 -14.61
N PHE A 194 25.80 11.22 -15.10
CA PHE A 194 25.79 9.78 -14.83
C PHE A 194 25.99 9.49 -13.33
N ILE A 195 26.96 10.15 -12.69
CA ILE A 195 27.22 10.00 -11.26
C ILE A 195 25.99 10.43 -10.45
N TYR A 196 25.37 11.57 -10.79
CA TYR A 196 24.17 12.05 -10.10
C TYR A 196 23.02 11.03 -10.18
N GLN A 197 22.74 10.49 -11.38
CA GLN A 197 21.71 9.47 -11.55
C GLN A 197 22.05 8.16 -10.81
N LEU A 198 23.32 7.79 -10.74
CA LEU A 198 23.79 6.60 -10.01
C LEU A 198 23.66 6.77 -8.49
N ILE A 199 23.95 7.96 -7.95
CA ILE A 199 23.71 8.26 -6.53
C ILE A 199 22.22 8.13 -6.21
N VAL A 200 21.37 8.68 -7.06
CA VAL A 200 19.90 8.60 -6.88
C VAL A 200 19.41 7.15 -6.98
N LEU A 201 19.99 6.34 -7.86
CA LEU A 201 19.74 4.89 -7.92
C LEU A 201 20.09 4.20 -6.61
N ILE A 202 21.26 4.50 -6.03
CA ILE A 202 21.69 3.93 -4.74
C ILE A 202 20.73 4.32 -3.63
N VAL A 203 20.31 5.59 -3.56
CA VAL A 203 19.29 6.05 -2.61
C VAL A 203 17.99 5.28 -2.80
N GLY A 204 17.54 5.08 -4.04
CA GLY A 204 16.37 4.27 -4.36
C GLY A 204 16.47 2.83 -3.85
N ILE A 205 17.64 2.19 -4.01
CA ILE A 205 17.92 0.83 -3.51
C ILE A 205 17.87 0.79 -1.97
N ILE A 206 18.43 1.79 -1.28
CA ILE A 206 18.40 1.88 0.19
C ILE A 206 16.95 2.03 0.69
N CYS A 207 16.18 2.94 0.09
CA CYS A 207 14.77 3.13 0.42
C CYS A 207 13.95 1.85 0.20
N ASP A 208 14.20 1.15 -0.90
CA ASP A 208 13.54 -0.13 -1.17
C ASP A 208 13.93 -1.20 -0.14
N SER A 209 15.20 -1.27 0.26
CA SER A 209 15.69 -2.22 1.27
C SER A 209 15.02 -1.99 2.62
N ASN A 210 14.91 -0.72 3.05
CA ASN A 210 14.18 -0.37 4.27
C ASN A 210 12.70 -0.77 4.19
N SER A 211 12.06 -0.53 3.03
CA SER A 211 10.67 -0.94 2.83
C SER A 211 10.48 -2.47 2.87
N ALA A 212 11.49 -3.27 2.49
CA ALA A 212 11.45 -4.73 2.63
C ALA A 212 11.44 -5.16 4.09
N SER A 213 12.33 -4.56 4.89
CA SER A 213 12.41 -4.82 6.33
C SER A 213 11.09 -4.50 7.04
N SER A 214 10.52 -3.32 6.76
CA SER A 214 9.22 -2.92 7.29
C SER A 214 8.09 -3.92 6.94
N ARG A 215 8.08 -4.46 5.71
CA ARG A 215 7.09 -5.46 5.29
C ARG A 215 7.25 -6.78 6.01
N GLN A 216 8.49 -7.21 6.26
CA GLN A 216 8.77 -8.41 7.04
C GLN A 216 8.27 -8.25 8.48
N ALA A 217 8.52 -7.10 9.11
CA ALA A 217 8.01 -6.80 10.45
C ALA A 217 6.48 -6.81 10.51
N ILE A 218 5.79 -6.24 9.51
CA ILE A 218 4.31 -6.29 9.42
C ILE A 218 3.82 -7.72 9.22
N ALA A 219 4.49 -8.51 8.38
CA ALA A 219 4.12 -9.90 8.16
C ALA A 219 4.26 -10.74 9.43
N GLN A 220 5.32 -10.52 10.21
CA GLN A 220 5.51 -11.17 11.51
C GLN A 220 4.40 -10.78 12.50
N LYS A 221 4.14 -9.48 12.67
CA LYS A 221 3.06 -8.99 13.56
C LYS A 221 1.68 -9.52 13.17
N LEU A 222 1.38 -9.60 11.88
CA LEU A 222 0.09 -10.15 11.43
C LEU A 222 0.01 -11.66 11.66
N THR A 223 1.11 -12.38 11.47
CA THR A 223 1.17 -13.82 11.76
C THR A 223 0.94 -14.09 13.25
N GLU A 224 1.62 -13.33 14.12
CA GLU A 224 1.43 -13.39 15.56
C GLU A 224 -0.01 -13.04 15.98
N ALA A 225 -0.61 -12.01 15.37
CA ALA A 225 -2.00 -11.64 15.66
C ALA A 225 -3.01 -12.73 15.24
N ILE A 226 -2.76 -13.43 14.13
CA ILE A 226 -3.59 -14.56 13.70
C ILE A 226 -3.42 -15.75 14.64
N GLN A 227 -2.19 -16.07 15.04
CA GLN A 227 -1.92 -17.14 16.02
C GLN A 227 -2.64 -16.88 17.35
N ARG A 228 -2.53 -15.66 17.91
CA ARG A 228 -3.25 -15.28 19.14
C ARG A 228 -4.77 -15.37 18.99
N ARG A 229 -5.29 -15.04 17.81
CA ARG A 229 -6.73 -15.17 17.54
C ARG A 229 -7.15 -16.64 17.56
N ASP A 230 -6.37 -17.52 16.93
CA ASP A 230 -6.67 -18.96 16.89
C ASP A 230 -6.57 -19.57 18.29
N GLU A 231 -5.57 -19.17 19.09
CA GLU A 231 -5.46 -19.55 20.51
C GLU A 231 -6.71 -19.12 21.31
N LEU A 232 -7.19 -17.88 21.11
CA LEU A 232 -8.40 -17.38 21.78
C LEU A 232 -9.67 -18.11 21.31
N GLU A 233 -9.78 -18.45 20.02
CA GLU A 233 -10.90 -19.24 19.50
C GLU A 233 -10.89 -20.67 20.08
N GLN A 234 -9.71 -21.28 20.25
CA GLN A 234 -9.57 -22.58 20.92
C GLN A 234 -9.94 -22.52 22.40
N LEU A 235 -9.48 -21.50 23.13
CA LEU A 235 -9.83 -21.31 24.54
C LEU A 235 -11.33 -21.09 24.73
N LYS A 236 -11.95 -20.28 23.85
CA LYS A 236 -13.39 -20.09 23.84
C LYS A 236 -14.14 -21.40 23.61
N ASN A 237 -13.72 -22.22 22.64
CA ASN A 237 -14.37 -23.50 22.37
C ASN A 237 -14.27 -24.45 23.56
N ARG A 238 -13.09 -24.54 24.20
CA ARG A 238 -12.92 -25.34 25.44
C ARG A 238 -13.84 -24.86 26.57
N GLN A 239 -13.95 -23.55 26.76
CA GLN A 239 -14.87 -22.98 27.76
C GLN A 239 -16.32 -23.29 27.43
N VAL A 240 -16.73 -23.20 26.16
CA VAL A 240 -18.08 -23.55 25.73
C VAL A 240 -18.37 -25.04 25.97
N ASP A 241 -17.40 -25.91 25.66
CA ASP A 241 -17.52 -27.35 25.90
C ASP A 241 -17.61 -27.67 27.40
N GLU A 242 -16.77 -27.07 28.24
CA GLU A 242 -16.85 -27.20 29.70
C GLU A 242 -18.19 -26.69 30.25
N TRP A 243 -18.69 -25.56 29.75
CA TRP A 243 -20.01 -25.04 30.12
C TRP A 243 -21.12 -25.97 29.66
N MET A 244 -21.01 -26.57 28.47
CA MET A 244 -21.99 -27.50 27.93
C MET A 244 -22.02 -28.80 28.73
N ASP A 245 -20.86 -29.31 29.16
CA ASP A 245 -20.74 -30.47 30.04
C ASP A 245 -21.31 -30.18 31.44
N GLN A 246 -21.07 -28.98 31.99
CA GLN A 246 -21.69 -28.54 33.26
C GLN A 246 -23.20 -28.34 33.14
N LEU A 247 -23.70 -27.89 31.99
CA LEU A 247 -25.14 -27.77 31.67
C LEU A 247 -25.80 -29.12 31.35
N LEU A 248 -25.04 -30.12 30.91
CA LEU A 248 -25.52 -31.50 30.78
C LEU A 248 -25.62 -32.18 32.15
N LEU A 249 -24.71 -31.88 33.07
CA LEU A 249 -24.75 -32.34 34.46
C LEU A 249 -25.79 -31.60 35.32
N SER A 250 -26.09 -30.34 35.01
CA SER A 250 -27.16 -29.58 35.65
C SER A 250 -28.28 -29.35 34.64
N VAL A 251 -29.34 -30.16 34.71
CA VAL A 251 -30.54 -30.04 33.86
C VAL A 251 -31.14 -28.62 34.02
N ILE A 252 -30.63 -27.67 33.24
CA ILE A 252 -31.09 -26.29 33.18
C ILE A 252 -31.57 -26.09 31.73
N PRO A 253 -32.86 -25.83 31.52
CA PRO A 253 -33.40 -25.64 30.19
C PRO A 253 -32.73 -24.49 29.43
N PRO A 254 -32.51 -24.62 28.11
CA PRO A 254 -31.77 -23.66 27.28
C PRO A 254 -32.33 -22.23 27.28
N TYR A 255 -33.59 -22.02 27.70
CA TYR A 255 -34.20 -20.69 27.80
C TYR A 255 -33.67 -19.85 28.98
N LEU A 256 -33.16 -20.47 30.04
CA LEU A 256 -32.56 -19.76 31.18
C LEU A 256 -31.15 -19.30 30.84
N THR A 257 -30.39 -20.11 30.11
CA THR A 257 -29.03 -19.81 29.65
C THR A 257 -29.01 -18.60 28.71
N ASP A 258 -30.00 -18.47 27.82
CA ASP A 258 -30.10 -17.31 26.90
C ASP A 258 -30.45 -16.00 27.63
N LYS A 259 -31.26 -16.06 28.70
CA LYS A 259 -31.55 -14.89 29.54
C LYS A 259 -30.35 -14.45 30.38
N VAL A 260 -29.60 -15.40 30.95
CA VAL A 260 -28.38 -15.09 31.73
C VAL A 260 -27.29 -14.53 30.82
N SER A 261 -27.06 -15.14 29.65
CA SER A 261 -26.19 -14.62 28.59
C SER A 261 -26.52 -13.16 28.24
N LYS A 262 -27.78 -12.87 27.89
CA LYS A 262 -28.22 -11.51 27.53
C LYS A 262 -28.07 -10.51 28.68
N SER A 263 -28.29 -10.91 29.93
CA SER A 263 -28.07 -10.05 31.09
C SER A 263 -26.58 -9.75 31.34
N ILE A 264 -25.69 -10.72 31.13
CA ILE A 264 -24.24 -10.54 31.28
C ILE A 264 -23.72 -9.60 30.19
N PHE A 265 -24.19 -9.76 28.94
CA PHE A 265 -23.83 -8.87 27.82
C PHE A 265 -24.42 -7.45 27.93
N ALA A 266 -25.62 -7.30 28.49
CA ALA A 266 -26.20 -5.99 28.76
C ALA A 266 -25.50 -5.26 29.91
N THR A 267 -24.91 -6.00 30.86
CA THR A 267 -24.20 -5.42 32.01
C THR A 267 -22.74 -5.07 31.68
N SER A 268 -22.10 -5.79 30.75
CA SER A 268 -20.73 -5.48 30.29
C SER A 268 -20.65 -4.30 29.32
N SER A 269 -21.78 -3.80 28.83
CA SER A 269 -21.89 -2.63 27.95
C SER A 269 -22.26 -1.33 28.67
N ALA A 270 -22.49 -1.36 30.00
CA ALA A 270 -22.73 -0.17 30.82
C ALA A 270 -21.52 0.16 31.70
N ALA A 271 -20.90 1.32 31.44
CA ALA A 271 -19.58 1.73 31.91
C ALA A 271 -19.50 2.23 33.38
N ASP A 272 -20.19 1.61 34.34
CA ASP A 272 -20.15 2.05 35.75
C ASP A 272 -19.69 0.94 36.71
N PHE A 273 -18.37 0.87 36.94
CA PHE A 273 -17.68 -0.16 37.71
C PHE A 273 -17.71 0.02 39.25
N SER A 274 -18.42 1.01 39.82
CA SER A 274 -18.30 1.33 41.26
C SER A 274 -19.37 0.72 42.18
N LYS A 275 -20.40 0.06 41.65
CA LYS A 275 -21.51 -0.53 42.46
C LYS A 275 -21.82 -2.01 42.19
N GLN A 276 -21.05 -2.69 41.35
CA GLN A 276 -21.44 -3.98 40.77
C GLN A 276 -21.28 -5.23 41.67
N GLY A 277 -20.50 -5.17 42.75
CA GLY A 277 -20.22 -6.36 43.57
C GLY A 277 -21.40 -6.86 44.43
N THR A 278 -22.25 -5.96 44.92
CA THR A 278 -23.31 -6.31 45.89
C THR A 278 -24.64 -6.69 45.24
N THR A 279 -24.91 -6.18 44.03
CA THR A 279 -26.19 -6.41 43.34
C THR A 279 -26.25 -7.80 42.69
N GLN A 280 -25.14 -8.32 42.16
CA GLN A 280 -25.10 -9.67 41.58
C GLN A 280 -25.27 -10.73 42.68
N MET A 281 -24.61 -10.58 43.82
CA MET A 281 -24.74 -11.50 44.95
C MET A 281 -26.16 -11.50 45.54
N LYS A 282 -26.83 -10.33 45.58
CA LYS A 282 -28.24 -10.22 45.97
C LYS A 282 -29.18 -10.89 44.97
N LEU A 283 -28.99 -10.71 43.66
CA LEU A 283 -29.87 -11.29 42.65
C LEU A 283 -29.76 -12.83 42.61
N PHE A 284 -28.55 -13.37 42.74
CA PHE A 284 -28.34 -14.82 42.86
C PHE A 284 -28.92 -15.39 44.16
N HIS A 285 -28.84 -14.64 45.26
CA HIS A 285 -29.47 -15.03 46.53
C HIS A 285 -31.00 -15.00 46.44
N GLU A 286 -31.58 -13.97 45.83
CA GLU A 286 -33.02 -13.78 45.69
C GLU A 286 -33.64 -14.83 44.76
N LEU A 287 -32.93 -15.23 43.69
CA LEU A 287 -33.36 -16.32 42.81
C LEU A 287 -33.28 -17.69 43.49
N HIS A 288 -32.24 -17.95 44.28
CA HIS A 288 -32.12 -19.19 45.07
C HIS A 288 -33.20 -19.27 46.17
N VAL A 289 -33.57 -18.14 46.78
CA VAL A 289 -34.65 -18.05 47.77
C VAL A 289 -36.00 -18.31 47.12
N GLN A 290 -36.30 -17.71 45.97
CA GLN A 290 -37.56 -17.96 45.24
C GLN A 290 -37.72 -19.40 44.75
N VAL A 291 -36.63 -20.07 44.37
CA VAL A 291 -36.67 -21.50 43.99
C VAL A 291 -36.99 -22.37 45.20
N LYS A 292 -36.38 -22.11 46.37
CA LYS A 292 -36.69 -22.84 47.60
C LYS A 292 -38.12 -22.63 48.08
N GLU A 293 -38.62 -21.40 47.99
CA GLU A 293 -39.97 -21.03 48.45
C GLU A 293 -41.06 -21.66 47.57
N ASN A 294 -40.84 -21.69 46.24
CA ASN A 294 -41.76 -22.36 45.31
C ASN A 294 -41.73 -23.89 45.44
N ILE A 295 -40.59 -24.49 45.76
CA ILE A 295 -40.50 -25.93 46.05
C ILE A 295 -41.21 -26.26 47.37
N PHE A 296 -41.03 -25.44 48.41
CA PHE A 296 -41.64 -25.65 49.72
C PHE A 296 -43.16 -25.48 49.68
N LYS A 297 -43.67 -24.47 48.96
CA LYS A 297 -45.10 -24.26 48.75
C LYS A 297 -45.76 -25.43 48.02
N ARG A 298 -45.09 -25.98 47.00
CA ARG A 298 -45.58 -27.14 46.23
C ARG A 298 -45.58 -28.44 47.01
N ILE A 299 -44.73 -28.57 48.05
CA ILE A 299 -44.72 -29.73 48.96
C ILE A 299 -45.85 -29.62 50.00
N ASN A 300 -46.19 -28.42 50.46
CA ASN A 300 -47.32 -28.21 51.37
C ASN A 300 -48.69 -28.36 50.68
N ASP A 301 -48.80 -28.03 49.39
CA ASP A 301 -50.02 -28.24 48.61
C ASP A 301 -50.26 -29.73 48.24
N MET A 302 -49.32 -30.62 48.58
CA MET A 302 -49.42 -32.08 48.38
C MET A 302 -49.69 -32.88 49.67
N LYS A 303 -49.95 -32.21 50.80
CA LYS A 303 -50.45 -32.80 52.06
C LYS A 303 -51.94 -32.49 52.24
#